data_AF-A0A449A9P2-F1
#
_entry.id   AF-A0A449A9P2-F1
#
_cell.length_a   1.000
_cell.length_b   1.000
_cell.length_c   1.000
_cell.angle_alpha   90.00
_cell.angle_beta   90.00
_cell.angle_gamma   90.00
#
_symmetry.space_group_name_H-M   'P 1'
#
loop_
_entity.id
_entity.type
_entity.pdbx_description
1 polymer ?
#
loop_
_entity_poly.entity_id
_entity_poly.type
_entity_poly.pdbx_seq_one_letter_code
_entity_poly.pdbx_strand_id
1 'polypeptide(L)'
;MSKLEVKNGDIMRLDINAFCDNKTIGEFSPKSIEITIGEEKIVTGFDQEIIKSGLLKKYNFHLDLSSINPDYKKVKFEVINKSFNHIKKLREQELKAQLIKNNLEAQKELILLKQKFNALENINETLKDKVRNLTNELNEGKRITVPQEEIDKIKLYALQKFFEDFSNPYSTFKLAVESGAQSNDQSVKTYVGGFTMLLNMLESVFSKHGLVIEKPNIGDDFDPKTQKAIDFVIDNDAEPGKIAKINSDAYLLNGRVIKYALVVLTKKGE
;
A
#
# COMPACT_ATOMS: atom_id res chain seq x y z
N MET A 1 19.61 -17.19 49.53
CA MET A 1 20.81 -17.62 48.77
C MET A 1 20.55 -19.03 48.31
N SER A 2 20.64 -19.31 47.01
CA SER A 2 20.60 -20.68 46.51
C SER A 2 21.71 -21.49 47.19
N LYS A 3 21.38 -22.71 47.61
CA LYS A 3 22.35 -23.63 48.21
C LYS A 3 23.37 -23.96 47.11
N LEU A 4 24.67 -23.76 47.36
CA LEU A 4 25.69 -24.12 46.39
C LEU A 4 25.71 -25.65 46.24
N GLU A 5 25.36 -26.16 45.06
CA GLU A 5 25.21 -27.60 44.81
C GLU A 5 26.56 -28.31 44.75
N VAL A 6 26.68 -29.49 45.35
CA VAL A 6 27.83 -30.37 45.17
C VAL A 6 27.54 -31.34 44.03
N LYS A 7 28.49 -31.54 43.13
CA LYS A 7 28.33 -32.36 41.92
C LYS A 7 29.35 -33.50 41.91
N ASN A 8 29.01 -34.57 41.20
CA ASN A 8 29.98 -35.63 40.91
C ASN A 8 31.20 -35.04 40.19
N GLY A 9 32.40 -35.45 40.59
CA GLY A 9 33.67 -34.90 40.12
C GLY A 9 34.22 -33.75 40.97
N ASP A 10 33.46 -33.19 41.93
CA ASP A 10 34.01 -32.19 42.86
C ASP A 10 35.12 -32.81 43.73
N ILE A 11 36.26 -32.14 43.81
CA ILE A 11 37.36 -32.56 44.70
C ILE A 11 37.23 -31.85 46.04
N MET A 12 37.16 -32.61 47.13
CA MET A 12 37.04 -32.07 48.48
C MET A 12 38.09 -32.63 49.43
N ARG A 13 38.64 -31.74 50.25
CA ARG A 13 39.51 -32.11 51.37
C ARG A 13 38.70 -32.15 52.66
N LEU A 14 38.62 -33.32 53.27
CA LEU A 14 37.72 -33.61 54.40
C LEU A 14 38.51 -34.11 55.62
N ASP A 15 38.09 -33.69 56.82
CA ASP A 15 38.37 -34.45 58.05
C ASP A 15 37.12 -35.21 58.44
N ILE A 16 37.22 -36.53 58.55
CA ILE A 16 36.07 -37.40 58.85
C ILE A 16 36.25 -37.97 60.25
N ASN A 17 35.15 -38.05 61.01
CA ASN A 17 35.04 -38.86 62.21
C ASN A 17 33.79 -39.73 62.09
N ALA A 18 33.95 -41.03 62.26
CA ALA A 18 32.85 -41.99 62.27
C ALA A 18 32.68 -42.57 63.69
N PHE A 19 31.45 -42.66 64.17
CA PHE A 19 31.13 -43.18 65.49
C PHE A 19 30.03 -44.24 65.44
N CYS A 20 30.17 -45.31 66.21
CA CYS A 20 29.11 -46.27 66.52
C CYS A 20 29.09 -46.50 68.04
N ASP A 21 27.93 -46.39 68.67
CA ASP A 21 27.76 -46.53 70.13
C ASP A 21 28.77 -45.70 70.96
N ASN A 22 28.98 -44.45 70.55
CA ASN A 22 29.94 -43.51 71.14
C ASN A 22 31.42 -43.93 71.08
N LYS A 23 31.77 -44.96 70.31
CA LYS A 23 33.16 -45.35 70.01
C LYS A 23 33.54 -44.92 68.60
N THR A 24 34.74 -44.38 68.45
CA THR A 24 35.28 -43.97 67.15
C THR A 24 35.67 -45.19 66.32
N ILE A 25 35.29 -45.21 65.04
CA ILE A 25 35.72 -46.22 64.07
C ILE A 25 36.91 -45.66 63.30
N GLY A 26 38.12 -46.12 63.61
CA GLY A 26 39.36 -45.61 63.03
C GLY A 26 39.44 -45.76 61.50
N GLU A 27 38.96 -46.88 60.96
CA GLU A 27 38.94 -47.19 59.52
C GLU A 27 38.17 -46.15 58.70
N PHE A 28 37.10 -45.58 59.26
CA PHE A 28 36.25 -44.57 58.61
C PHE A 28 36.47 -43.15 59.15
N SER A 29 37.59 -42.90 59.85
CA SER A 29 37.92 -41.58 60.41
C SER A 29 39.20 -40.94 59.84
N PRO A 30 39.43 -40.94 58.51
CA PRO A 30 40.64 -40.34 57.94
C PRO A 30 40.68 -38.82 58.14
N LYS A 31 41.89 -38.28 58.32
CA LYS A 31 42.15 -36.84 58.44
C LYS A 31 42.69 -36.27 57.15
N SER A 32 42.17 -35.12 56.76
CA SER A 32 42.62 -34.33 55.61
C SER A 32 42.71 -35.12 54.31
N ILE A 33 41.79 -36.07 54.13
CA ILE A 33 41.68 -36.90 52.94
C ILE A 33 41.11 -36.09 51.78
N GLU A 34 41.68 -36.27 50.60
CA GLU A 34 41.13 -35.74 49.36
C GLU A 34 40.29 -36.82 48.68
N ILE A 35 39.02 -36.50 48.43
CA ILE A 35 38.07 -37.36 47.73
C ILE A 35 37.50 -36.65 46.51
N THR A 36 37.24 -37.40 45.47
CA THR A 36 36.40 -36.97 44.35
C THR A 36 34.98 -37.44 44.63
N ILE A 37 34.03 -36.51 44.73
CA ILE A 37 32.63 -36.85 44.97
C ILE A 37 32.09 -37.70 43.82
N GLY A 38 31.46 -38.83 44.13
CA GLY A 38 30.91 -39.80 43.18
C GLY A 38 31.79 -41.03 42.95
N GLU A 39 33.00 -41.08 43.52
CA GLU A 39 33.86 -42.27 43.50
C GLU A 39 33.60 -43.22 44.69
N GLU A 40 32.75 -42.82 45.66
CA GLU A 40 32.38 -43.61 46.84
C GLU A 40 33.60 -44.12 47.63
N LYS A 41 34.63 -43.27 47.74
CA LYS A 41 35.96 -43.60 48.30
C LYS A 41 35.96 -43.91 49.80
N ILE A 42 34.91 -43.50 50.53
CA ILE A 42 34.79 -43.71 51.99
C ILE A 42 33.95 -44.96 52.28
N VAL A 43 32.64 -44.87 52.04
CA VAL A 43 31.66 -45.94 52.17
C VAL A 43 30.50 -45.65 51.24
N THR A 44 29.79 -46.68 50.80
CA THR A 44 28.62 -46.52 49.93
C THR A 44 27.56 -45.60 50.55
N GLY A 45 27.15 -44.58 49.80
CA GLY A 45 26.12 -43.63 50.22
C GLY A 45 26.66 -42.40 50.94
N PHE A 46 27.98 -42.35 51.23
CA PHE A 46 28.63 -41.18 51.82
C PHE A 46 28.58 -39.97 50.89
N ASP A 47 28.92 -40.17 49.62
CA ASP A 47 28.97 -39.09 48.64
C ASP A 47 27.56 -38.54 48.36
N GLN A 48 26.55 -39.42 48.33
CA GLN A 48 25.14 -39.04 48.15
C GLN A 48 24.63 -38.11 49.26
N GLU A 49 24.99 -38.38 50.52
CA GLU A 49 24.61 -37.50 51.64
C GLU A 49 25.28 -36.12 51.54
N ILE A 50 26.51 -36.05 51.04
CA ILE A 50 27.20 -34.78 50.75
C ILE A 50 26.52 -34.04 49.59
N ILE A 51 26.24 -34.71 48.47
CA ILE A 51 25.57 -34.13 47.29
C ILE A 51 24.22 -33.54 47.67
N LYS A 52 23.37 -34.33 48.33
CA LYS A 52 22.04 -33.93 48.81
C LYS A 52 22.11 -32.75 49.78
N SER A 53 23.14 -32.73 50.62
CA SER A 53 23.37 -31.65 51.57
C SER A 53 23.89 -30.38 50.93
N GLY A 54 24.42 -30.42 49.70
CA GLY A 54 25.07 -29.28 49.07
C GLY A 54 26.33 -28.83 49.84
N LEU A 55 26.97 -27.75 49.41
CA LEU A 55 28.27 -27.34 49.94
C LEU A 55 28.12 -26.79 51.36
N LEU A 56 28.62 -27.53 52.35
CA LEU A 56 28.63 -27.14 53.76
C LEU A 56 30.04 -27.17 54.35
N LYS A 57 30.26 -26.35 55.39
CA LYS A 57 31.50 -26.35 56.18
C LYS A 57 31.63 -27.60 57.05
N LYS A 58 30.48 -28.13 57.49
CA LYS A 58 30.37 -29.36 58.28
C LYS A 58 29.17 -30.17 57.81
N TYR A 59 29.32 -31.49 57.75
CA TYR A 59 28.23 -32.42 57.49
C TYR A 59 28.04 -33.32 58.71
N ASN A 60 26.78 -33.64 58.99
CA ASN A 60 26.40 -34.58 60.03
C ASN A 60 25.28 -35.47 59.47
N PHE A 61 25.56 -36.75 59.31
CA PHE A 61 24.59 -37.72 58.80
C PHE A 61 24.87 -39.11 59.39
N HIS A 62 23.94 -40.04 59.17
CA HIS A 62 24.09 -41.42 59.59
C HIS A 62 24.01 -42.33 58.37
N LEU A 63 24.81 -43.39 58.36
CA LEU A 63 24.74 -44.45 57.37
C LEU A 63 24.60 -45.81 58.06
N ASP A 64 23.87 -46.71 57.40
CA ASP A 64 23.83 -48.12 57.73
C ASP A 64 24.97 -48.83 56.99
N LEU A 65 25.91 -49.38 57.75
CA LEU A 65 27.08 -50.12 57.25
C LEU A 65 27.05 -51.59 57.69
N SER A 66 25.85 -52.12 57.96
CA SER A 66 25.63 -53.52 58.34
C SER A 66 26.14 -54.53 57.31
N SER A 67 26.25 -54.12 56.04
CA SER A 67 26.87 -54.90 54.96
C SER A 67 28.39 -55.08 55.11
N ILE A 68 29.05 -54.16 55.83
CA ILE A 68 30.50 -54.21 56.10
C ILE A 68 30.75 -54.86 57.46
N ASN A 69 29.97 -54.50 58.48
CA ASN A 69 30.02 -55.13 59.80
C ASN A 69 28.61 -55.11 60.42
N PRO A 70 28.05 -56.27 60.85
CA PRO A 70 26.71 -56.37 61.44
C PRO A 70 26.43 -55.43 62.62
N ASP A 71 27.47 -55.01 63.35
CA ASP A 71 27.37 -54.10 64.49
C ASP A 71 27.18 -52.63 64.05
N TYR A 72 27.47 -52.30 62.79
CA TYR A 72 27.42 -50.92 62.25
C TYR A 72 26.07 -50.55 61.64
N LYS A 73 24.97 -50.81 62.36
CA LYS A 73 23.61 -50.48 61.89
C LYS A 73 23.34 -48.98 61.79
N LYS A 74 24.06 -48.16 62.57
CA LYS A 74 23.86 -46.71 62.61
C LYS A 74 25.16 -45.98 62.92
N VAL A 75 25.98 -45.76 61.89
CA VAL A 75 27.24 -45.04 62.02
C VAL A 75 27.02 -43.56 61.81
N LYS A 76 27.35 -42.75 62.82
CA LYS A 76 27.31 -41.28 62.73
C LYS A 76 28.60 -40.77 62.10
N PHE A 77 28.47 -39.98 61.03
CA PHE A 77 29.57 -39.27 60.40
C PHE A 77 29.53 -37.79 60.78
N GLU A 78 30.64 -37.30 61.33
CA GLU A 78 30.92 -35.87 61.48
C GLU A 78 32.06 -35.49 60.54
N VAL A 79 31.76 -34.69 59.53
CA VAL A 79 32.70 -34.37 58.45
C VAL A 79 32.98 -32.87 58.44
N ILE A 80 34.24 -32.48 58.44
CA ILE A 80 34.67 -31.07 58.30
C ILE A 80 35.23 -30.89 56.90
N ASN A 81 34.61 -30.00 56.11
CA ASN A 81 35.08 -29.66 54.79
C ASN A 81 36.13 -28.55 54.85
N LYS A 82 37.40 -28.91 54.66
CA LYS A 82 38.52 -27.95 54.63
C LYS A 82 38.52 -27.10 53.38
N SER A 83 38.02 -27.63 52.27
CA SER A 83 37.92 -26.93 50.99
C SER A 83 36.73 -25.96 50.91
N PHE A 84 35.84 -25.93 51.92
CA PHE A 84 34.59 -25.16 51.89
C PHE A 84 34.77 -23.69 51.46
N ASN A 85 35.67 -22.95 52.10
CA ASN A 85 35.86 -21.52 51.82
C ASN A 85 36.39 -21.31 50.39
N HIS A 86 37.27 -22.18 49.92
CA HIS A 86 37.85 -22.08 48.58
C HIS A 86 36.81 -22.40 47.50
N ILE A 87 36.10 -23.53 47.63
CA ILE A 87 35.05 -23.94 46.69
C ILE A 87 33.91 -22.90 46.67
N LYS A 88 33.51 -22.39 47.84
CA LYS A 88 32.49 -21.34 47.94
C LYS A 88 32.89 -20.09 47.16
N LYS A 89 34.13 -19.62 47.34
CA LYS A 89 34.65 -18.43 46.65
C LYS A 89 34.70 -18.63 45.13
N LEU A 90 35.18 -19.79 44.66
CA LEU A 90 35.24 -20.10 43.23
C LEU A 90 33.85 -20.08 42.60
N ARG A 91 32.87 -20.74 43.22
CA ARG A 91 31.49 -20.77 42.69
C ARG A 91 30.81 -19.41 42.69
N GLU A 92 31.05 -18.61 43.73
CA GLU A 92 30.54 -17.23 43.77
C GLU A 92 31.15 -16.38 42.65
N GLN A 93 32.42 -16.61 42.28
CA GLN A 93 33.06 -15.94 41.15
C GLN A 93 32.50 -16.41 39.80
N GLU A 94 32.31 -17.70 39.62
CA GLU A 94 31.70 -18.28 38.41
C GLU A 94 30.27 -17.76 38.20
N LEU A 95 29.46 -17.75 39.26
CA LEU A 95 28.09 -17.24 39.20
C LEU A 95 28.05 -15.75 38.82
N LYS A 96 28.94 -14.94 39.41
CA LYS A 96 29.07 -13.52 39.06
C LYS A 96 29.51 -13.32 37.62
N ALA A 97 30.48 -14.10 37.14
CA ALA A 97 30.95 -14.03 35.76
C ALA A 97 29.83 -14.39 34.78
N GLN A 98 29.04 -15.42 35.08
CA GLN A 98 27.90 -15.81 34.27
C GLN A 98 26.81 -14.73 34.24
N LEU A 99 26.50 -14.12 35.39
CA LEU A 99 25.53 -13.01 35.47
C LEU A 99 25.97 -11.81 34.63
N ILE A 100 27.26 -11.46 34.68
CA ILE A 100 27.82 -10.37 33.88
C ILE A 100 27.71 -10.68 32.38
N LYS A 101 28.06 -11.91 31.99
CA LYS A 101 27.95 -12.37 30.60
C LYS A 101 26.52 -12.27 30.08
N ASN A 102 25.55 -12.81 30.84
CA ASN A 102 24.14 -12.78 30.46
C ASN A 102 23.61 -11.34 30.34
N ASN A 103 23.98 -10.46 31.27
CA ASN A 103 23.59 -9.05 31.21
C ASN A 103 24.18 -8.33 29.99
N LEU A 104 25.44 -8.62 29.63
CA LEU A 104 26.07 -8.05 28.44
C LEU A 104 25.40 -8.52 27.15
N GLU A 105 25.02 -9.81 27.07
CA GLU A 105 24.30 -10.36 25.91
C GLU A 105 22.91 -9.72 25.78
N ALA A 106 22.15 -9.62 26.89
CA ALA A 106 20.85 -8.96 26.89
C ALA A 106 20.94 -7.47 26.52
N GLN A 107 21.97 -6.76 26.98
CA GLN A 107 22.19 -5.36 26.60
C GLN A 107 22.50 -5.20 25.11
N LYS A 108 23.28 -6.11 24.52
CA LYS A 108 23.58 -6.12 23.07
C LYS A 108 22.30 -6.33 22.25
N GLU A 109 21.46 -7.29 22.63
CA GLU A 109 20.18 -7.53 21.95
C GLU A 109 19.24 -6.33 22.05
N LEU A 110 19.16 -5.69 23.22
CA LEU A 110 18.33 -4.49 23.40
C LEU A 110 18.77 -3.33 22.50
N ILE A 111 20.08 -3.10 22.37
CA ILE A 111 20.63 -2.07 21.49
C ILE A 111 20.26 -2.37 20.03
N LEU A 112 20.44 -3.62 19.60
CA LEU A 112 20.11 -4.03 18.23
C LEU A 112 18.61 -3.90 17.95
N LEU A 113 17.76 -4.27 18.90
CA LEU A 113 16.31 -4.18 18.76
C LEU A 113 15.84 -2.72 18.64
N LYS A 114 16.42 -1.81 19.44
CA LYS A 114 16.17 -0.37 19.34
C LYS A 114 16.57 0.20 17.98
N GLN A 115 17.72 -0.20 17.46
CA GLN A 115 18.18 0.23 16.12
C GLN A 115 17.22 -0.25 15.02
N LYS A 116 16.78 -1.51 15.08
CA LYS A 116 15.79 -2.05 14.12
C LYS A 116 14.46 -1.30 14.22
N PHE A 117 13.98 -1.03 15.43
CA PHE A 117 12.73 -0.31 15.66
C PHE A 117 12.76 1.09 15.03
N ASN A 118 13.81 1.88 15.28
CA ASN A 118 13.94 3.21 14.69
C ASN A 118 14.02 3.16 13.16
N ALA A 119 14.71 2.17 12.59
CA ALA A 119 14.77 2.00 11.13
C ALA A 119 13.38 1.68 10.53
N LEU A 120 12.61 0.82 11.19
CA LEU A 120 11.23 0.50 10.82
C LEU A 120 10.31 1.72 10.90
N GLU A 121 10.46 2.55 11.94
CA GLU A 121 9.68 3.77 12.12
C GLU A 121 9.96 4.78 10.99
N ASN A 122 11.23 5.02 10.66
CA ASN A 122 11.63 5.88 9.54
C ASN A 122 11.08 5.40 8.19
N ILE A 123 11.14 4.09 7.93
CA ILE A 123 10.58 3.50 6.71
C ILE A 123 9.07 3.72 6.66
N ASN A 124 8.38 3.54 7.78
CA ASN A 124 6.94 3.71 7.85
C ASN A 124 6.50 5.17 7.61
N GLU A 125 7.23 6.15 8.15
CA GLU A 125 6.99 7.57 7.84
C GLU A 125 7.21 7.86 6.36
N THR A 126 8.33 7.39 5.79
CA THR A 126 8.64 7.57 4.37
C THR A 126 7.56 6.96 3.46
N LEU A 127 7.05 5.78 3.83
CA LEU A 127 5.97 5.11 3.10
C LEU A 127 4.65 5.89 3.22
N LYS A 128 4.30 6.40 4.40
CA LYS A 128 3.12 7.25 4.59
C LYS A 128 3.19 8.51 3.74
N ASP A 129 4.34 9.17 3.70
CA ASP A 129 4.55 10.35 2.87
C ASP A 129 4.45 10.01 1.38
N LYS A 130 5.02 8.88 0.96
CA LYS A 130 4.91 8.42 -0.43
C LYS A 130 3.46 8.11 -0.82
N VAL A 131 2.72 7.44 0.05
CA VAL A 131 1.28 7.18 -0.16
C VAL A 131 0.50 8.47 -0.24
N ARG A 132 0.76 9.44 0.65
CA ARG A 132 0.11 10.75 0.63
C ARG A 132 0.40 11.49 -0.68
N ASN A 133 1.66 11.51 -1.11
CA ASN A 133 2.06 12.17 -2.35
C ASN A 133 1.43 11.50 -3.57
N LEU A 134 1.48 10.17 -3.68
CA LEU A 134 0.82 9.44 -4.76
C LEU A 134 -0.71 9.67 -4.77
N THR A 135 -1.33 9.73 -3.59
CA THR A 135 -2.77 10.02 -3.48
C THR A 135 -3.07 11.43 -3.98
N ASN A 136 -2.24 12.40 -3.64
CA ASN A 136 -2.35 13.78 -4.13
C ASN A 136 -2.14 13.83 -5.66
N GLU A 137 -1.09 13.20 -6.19
CA GLU A 137 -0.83 13.11 -7.63
C GLU A 137 -1.98 12.44 -8.39
N LEU A 138 -2.58 11.38 -7.84
CA LEU A 138 -3.75 10.73 -8.43
C LEU A 138 -4.99 11.64 -8.41
N ASN A 139 -5.19 12.40 -7.33
CA ASN A 139 -6.30 13.33 -7.22
C ASN A 139 -6.12 14.57 -8.11
N GLU A 140 -4.88 15.04 -8.28
CA GLU A 140 -4.50 16.05 -9.26
C GLU A 140 -4.69 15.51 -10.69
N GLY A 141 -4.24 14.28 -10.96
CA GLY A 141 -4.45 13.58 -12.23
C GLY A 141 -5.93 13.39 -12.58
N LYS A 142 -6.80 13.12 -11.60
CA LYS A 142 -8.26 13.08 -11.79
C LYS A 142 -8.88 14.43 -12.15
N ARG A 143 -8.27 15.56 -11.76
CA ARG A 143 -8.66 16.89 -12.27
C ARG A 143 -8.17 17.13 -13.70
N ILE A 144 -7.15 16.40 -14.15
CA ILE A 144 -6.49 16.56 -15.45
C ILE A 144 -7.15 15.70 -16.56
N THR A 145 -7.98 14.70 -16.26
CA THR A 145 -8.65 13.86 -17.28
C THR A 145 -9.84 14.53 -17.98
N VAL A 146 -9.67 15.76 -18.45
CA VAL A 146 -10.71 16.62 -19.06
C VAL A 146 -11.62 17.22 -17.98
N PRO A 147 -11.51 18.52 -17.67
CA PRO A 147 -12.43 19.23 -16.77
C PRO A 147 -13.89 18.89 -17.10
N GLN A 148 -14.76 18.83 -16.08
CA GLN A 148 -16.18 18.53 -16.29
C GLN A 148 -16.81 19.46 -17.35
N GLU A 149 -16.40 20.73 -17.38
CA GLU A 149 -16.80 21.71 -18.39
C GLU A 149 -16.37 21.33 -19.81
N GLU A 150 -15.18 20.75 -19.98
CA GLU A 150 -14.73 20.25 -21.28
C GLU A 150 -15.48 18.98 -21.68
N ILE A 151 -15.78 18.08 -20.73
CA ILE A 151 -16.64 16.92 -20.97
C ILE A 151 -18.02 17.36 -21.45
N ASP A 152 -18.61 18.37 -20.81
CA ASP A 152 -19.92 18.88 -21.16
C ASP A 152 -19.90 19.58 -22.53
N LYS A 153 -18.82 20.32 -22.86
CA LYS A 153 -18.59 20.86 -24.22
C LYS A 153 -18.48 19.75 -25.26
N ILE A 154 -17.72 18.69 -24.98
CA ILE A 154 -17.56 17.55 -25.90
C ILE A 154 -18.93 16.91 -26.17
N LYS A 155 -19.76 16.71 -25.14
CA LYS A 155 -21.12 16.17 -25.30
C LYS A 155 -22.01 17.09 -26.13
N LEU A 156 -21.95 18.40 -25.87
CA LEU A 156 -22.76 19.40 -26.55
C LEU A 156 -22.43 19.48 -28.06
N TYR A 157 -21.18 19.24 -28.46
CA TYR A 157 -20.73 19.35 -29.85
C TYR A 157 -20.34 18.00 -30.48
N ALA A 158 -20.69 16.87 -29.87
CA ALA A 158 -20.33 15.53 -30.35
C ALA A 158 -20.80 15.25 -31.79
N LEU A 159 -21.92 15.84 -32.21
CA LEU A 159 -22.51 15.69 -33.55
C LEU A 159 -22.02 16.72 -34.57
N GLN A 160 -21.11 17.64 -34.20
CA GLN A 160 -20.66 18.72 -35.09
C GLN A 160 -20.16 18.20 -36.44
N LYS A 161 -19.19 17.28 -36.43
CA LYS A 161 -18.60 16.73 -37.65
C LYS A 161 -19.63 16.00 -38.52
N PHE A 162 -20.54 15.26 -37.89
CA PHE A 162 -21.62 14.58 -38.60
C PHE A 162 -22.50 15.57 -39.36
N PHE A 163 -22.92 16.67 -38.71
CA PHE A 163 -23.75 17.68 -39.36
C PHE A 163 -23.00 18.49 -40.43
N GLU A 164 -21.72 18.80 -40.22
CA GLU A 164 -20.87 19.43 -41.23
C GLU A 164 -20.80 18.59 -42.51
N ASP A 165 -20.50 17.28 -42.38
CA ASP A 165 -20.43 16.35 -43.50
C ASP A 165 -21.82 16.12 -44.14
N PHE A 166 -22.88 16.05 -43.33
CA PHE A 166 -24.26 15.85 -43.79
C PHE A 166 -24.88 17.09 -44.47
N SER A 167 -24.34 18.29 -44.23
CA SER A 167 -24.87 19.53 -44.81
C SER A 167 -24.87 19.53 -46.34
N ASN A 168 -23.88 18.88 -46.97
CA ASN A 168 -23.77 18.79 -48.43
C ASN A 168 -24.86 17.89 -49.05
N PRO A 169 -25.01 16.61 -48.65
CA PRO A 169 -26.09 15.77 -49.18
C PRO A 169 -27.48 16.33 -48.85
N TYR A 170 -27.65 16.96 -47.68
CA TYR A 170 -28.90 17.66 -47.35
C TYR A 170 -29.21 18.78 -48.35
N SER A 171 -28.23 19.65 -48.63
CA SER A 171 -28.37 20.75 -49.60
C SER A 171 -28.70 20.24 -51.00
N THR A 172 -28.02 19.19 -51.46
CA THR A 172 -28.32 18.56 -52.76
C THR A 172 -29.73 17.96 -52.80
N PHE A 173 -30.17 17.30 -51.72
CA PHE A 173 -31.51 16.75 -51.64
C PHE A 173 -32.58 17.85 -51.66
N LYS A 174 -32.37 18.93 -50.90
CA LYS A 174 -33.22 20.12 -50.90
C LYS A 174 -33.34 20.72 -52.31
N LEU A 175 -32.21 20.91 -53.00
CA LEU A 175 -32.18 21.42 -54.38
C LEU A 175 -32.95 20.51 -55.35
N ALA A 176 -32.82 19.19 -55.21
CA ALA A 176 -33.54 18.24 -56.05
C ALA A 176 -35.06 18.31 -55.83
N VAL A 177 -35.50 18.47 -54.58
CA VAL A 177 -36.92 18.65 -54.23
C VAL A 177 -37.45 19.98 -54.78
N GLU A 178 -36.72 21.08 -54.60
CA GLU A 178 -37.08 22.40 -55.15
C GLU A 178 -37.17 22.38 -56.69
N SER A 179 -36.20 21.74 -57.35
CA SER A 179 -36.20 21.59 -58.82
C SER A 179 -37.38 20.74 -59.30
N GLY A 180 -37.67 19.64 -58.59
CA GLY A 180 -38.81 18.78 -58.89
C GLY A 180 -40.15 19.48 -58.70
N ALA A 181 -40.26 20.40 -57.74
CA ALA A 181 -41.47 21.19 -57.50
C ALA A 181 -41.81 22.10 -58.68
N GLN A 182 -40.80 22.52 -59.45
CA GLN A 182 -40.94 23.34 -60.66
C GLN A 182 -41.22 22.52 -61.93
N SER A 183 -41.25 21.18 -61.84
CA SER A 183 -41.56 20.31 -62.99
C SER A 183 -42.98 20.55 -63.52
N ASN A 184 -43.20 20.39 -64.83
CA ASN A 184 -44.53 20.43 -65.42
C ASN A 184 -45.29 19.09 -65.32
N ASP A 185 -44.61 18.01 -64.91
CA ASP A 185 -45.21 16.68 -64.75
C ASP A 185 -45.91 16.53 -63.39
N GLN A 186 -47.21 16.25 -63.42
CA GLN A 186 -48.04 16.07 -62.22
C GLN A 186 -47.62 14.88 -61.36
N SER A 187 -47.09 13.81 -61.96
CA SER A 187 -46.59 12.64 -61.24
C SER A 187 -45.34 13.01 -60.42
N VAL A 188 -44.43 13.78 -61.04
CA VAL A 188 -43.22 14.30 -60.37
C VAL A 188 -43.59 15.20 -59.19
N LYS A 189 -44.54 16.13 -59.37
CA LYS A 189 -45.04 16.98 -58.27
C LYS A 189 -45.59 16.18 -57.10
N THR A 190 -46.29 15.08 -57.37
CA THR A 190 -46.87 14.21 -56.34
C THR A 190 -45.78 13.56 -55.49
N TYR A 191 -44.74 12.99 -56.12
CA TYR A 191 -43.59 12.41 -55.38
C TYR A 191 -42.79 13.47 -54.62
N VAL A 192 -42.60 14.65 -55.23
CA VAL A 192 -41.91 15.78 -54.60
C VAL A 192 -42.62 16.22 -53.31
N GLY A 193 -43.96 16.24 -53.29
CA GLY A 193 -44.71 16.53 -52.07
C GLY A 193 -44.35 15.59 -50.91
N GLY A 194 -44.17 14.29 -51.18
CA GLY A 194 -43.70 13.32 -50.20
C GLY A 194 -42.26 13.59 -49.74
N PHE A 195 -41.36 13.95 -50.65
CA PHE A 195 -39.98 14.31 -50.30
C PHE A 195 -39.90 15.62 -49.50
N THR A 196 -40.78 16.60 -49.77
CA THR A 196 -40.91 17.82 -48.96
C THR A 196 -41.32 17.49 -47.53
N MET A 197 -42.26 16.56 -47.32
CA MET A 197 -42.60 16.08 -45.97
C MET A 197 -41.39 15.45 -45.26
N LEU A 198 -40.59 14.66 -45.98
CA LEU A 198 -39.39 14.05 -45.44
C LEU A 198 -38.32 15.09 -45.07
N LEU A 199 -38.13 16.14 -45.88
CA LEU A 199 -37.26 17.27 -45.54
C LEU A 199 -37.70 17.96 -44.23
N ASN A 200 -38.99 18.23 -44.08
CA ASN A 200 -39.52 18.85 -42.85
C ASN A 200 -39.29 17.94 -41.62
N MET A 201 -39.42 16.63 -41.78
CA MET A 201 -39.14 15.68 -40.70
C MET A 201 -37.64 15.65 -40.34
N LEU A 202 -36.75 15.75 -41.34
CA LEU A 202 -35.30 15.90 -41.10
C LEU A 202 -34.98 17.20 -40.35
N GLU A 203 -35.52 18.35 -40.79
CA GLU A 203 -35.31 19.63 -40.10
C GLU A 203 -35.84 19.60 -38.64
N SER A 204 -36.93 18.87 -38.38
CA SER A 204 -37.45 18.65 -37.03
C SER A 204 -36.48 17.82 -36.16
N VAL A 205 -35.89 16.76 -36.71
CA VAL A 205 -34.87 15.96 -36.01
C VAL A 205 -33.60 16.77 -35.75
N PHE A 206 -33.16 17.58 -36.71
CA PHE A 206 -32.04 18.51 -36.54
C PHE A 206 -32.27 19.46 -35.38
N SER A 207 -33.44 20.11 -35.36
CA SER A 207 -33.84 21.02 -34.28
C SER A 207 -33.84 20.33 -32.91
N LYS A 208 -34.33 19.08 -32.83
CA LYS A 208 -34.33 18.29 -31.59
C LYS A 208 -32.91 18.00 -31.06
N HIS A 209 -31.93 17.89 -31.96
CA HIS A 209 -30.51 17.71 -31.62
C HIS A 209 -29.72 19.01 -31.58
N GLY A 210 -30.41 20.16 -31.56
CA GLY A 210 -29.81 21.49 -31.39
C GLY A 210 -29.23 22.10 -32.66
N LEU A 211 -29.45 21.49 -33.84
CA LEU A 211 -29.04 22.06 -35.12
C LEU A 211 -30.14 23.00 -35.65
N VAL A 212 -29.76 24.25 -35.91
CA VAL A 212 -30.61 25.28 -36.51
C VAL A 212 -30.01 25.67 -37.87
N ILE A 213 -30.85 25.71 -38.89
CA ILE A 213 -30.49 26.15 -40.23
C ILE A 213 -30.96 27.60 -40.38
N GLU A 214 -30.02 28.53 -40.46
CA GLU A 214 -30.30 29.94 -40.71
C GLU A 214 -30.19 30.24 -42.20
N LYS A 215 -31.28 30.77 -42.77
CA LYS A 215 -31.40 31.09 -44.18
C LYS A 215 -31.37 32.62 -44.31
N PRO A 216 -30.29 33.22 -44.86
CA PRO A 216 -30.29 34.64 -45.18
C PRO A 216 -31.38 34.94 -46.21
N ASN A 217 -31.79 36.21 -46.35
CA ASN A 217 -32.63 36.63 -47.46
C ASN A 217 -31.84 37.50 -48.44
N ILE A 218 -32.22 37.43 -49.72
CA ILE A 218 -31.70 38.34 -50.73
C ILE A 218 -32.21 39.74 -50.42
N GLY A 219 -31.31 40.73 -50.41
CA GLY A 219 -31.58 42.11 -50.07
C GLY A 219 -31.31 42.49 -48.61
N ASP A 220 -31.08 41.52 -47.72
CA ASP A 220 -30.76 41.80 -46.32
C ASP A 220 -29.32 42.32 -46.14
N ASP A 221 -29.05 42.92 -44.99
CA ASP A 221 -27.70 43.31 -44.56
C ASP A 221 -26.82 42.08 -44.29
N PHE A 222 -25.55 42.19 -44.65
CA PHE A 222 -24.55 41.16 -44.36
C PHE A 222 -24.26 41.07 -42.86
N ASP A 223 -24.42 39.88 -42.27
CA ASP A 223 -24.02 39.58 -40.89
C ASP A 223 -22.73 38.73 -40.83
N PRO A 224 -21.57 39.30 -40.48
CA PRO A 224 -20.31 38.56 -40.36
C PRO A 224 -20.32 37.44 -39.32
N LYS A 225 -21.29 37.42 -38.39
CA LYS A 225 -21.38 36.39 -37.35
C LYS A 225 -21.80 35.04 -37.89
N THR A 226 -22.65 35.02 -38.91
CA THR A 226 -23.24 33.78 -39.45
C THR A 226 -23.04 33.64 -40.96
N GLN A 227 -22.55 34.69 -41.63
CA GLN A 227 -22.38 34.74 -43.08
C GLN A 227 -20.92 35.01 -43.47
N LYS A 228 -20.53 34.46 -44.61
CA LYS A 228 -19.23 34.68 -45.26
C LYS A 228 -19.47 35.13 -46.70
N ALA A 229 -19.03 36.34 -47.02
CA ALA A 229 -19.02 36.84 -48.38
C ALA A 229 -17.95 36.11 -49.21
N ILE A 230 -18.33 35.53 -50.34
CA ILE A 230 -17.42 34.79 -51.23
C ILE A 230 -17.11 35.54 -52.52
N ASP A 231 -17.97 36.47 -52.92
CA ASP A 231 -17.82 37.25 -54.15
C ASP A 231 -18.63 38.55 -54.08
N PHE A 232 -18.44 39.43 -55.06
CA PHE A 232 -19.23 40.63 -55.25
C PHE A 232 -19.84 40.68 -56.65
N VAL A 233 -21.09 41.11 -56.75
CA VAL A 233 -21.75 41.39 -58.04
C VAL A 233 -21.86 42.90 -58.24
N ILE A 234 -21.58 43.36 -59.46
CA ILE A 234 -21.79 44.76 -59.85
C ILE A 234 -23.29 44.95 -60.09
N ASP A 235 -23.90 45.76 -59.25
CA ASP A 235 -25.29 46.19 -59.38
C ASP A 235 -25.36 47.69 -59.07
N ASN A 236 -25.66 48.49 -60.08
CA ASN A 236 -25.72 49.95 -59.94
C ASN A 236 -27.07 50.44 -59.40
N ASP A 237 -28.09 49.58 -59.43
CA ASP A 237 -29.46 49.88 -58.98
C ASP A 237 -29.69 49.42 -57.53
N ALA A 238 -28.92 48.43 -57.05
CA ALA A 238 -28.98 47.95 -55.66
C ALA A 238 -28.08 48.74 -54.69
N GLU A 239 -28.48 48.80 -53.42
CA GLU A 239 -27.62 49.34 -52.36
C GLU A 239 -26.37 48.46 -52.18
N PRO A 240 -25.16 49.04 -52.07
CA PRO A 240 -23.93 48.28 -51.89
C PRO A 240 -23.86 47.62 -50.52
N GLY A 241 -23.26 46.43 -50.45
CA GLY A 241 -23.08 45.68 -49.20
C GLY A 241 -24.29 44.83 -48.78
N LYS A 242 -25.32 44.73 -49.63
CA LYS A 242 -26.48 43.87 -49.42
C LYS A 242 -26.25 42.49 -50.01
N ILE A 243 -26.99 41.49 -49.51
CA ILE A 243 -26.94 40.12 -50.03
C ILE A 243 -27.59 40.05 -51.41
N ALA A 244 -26.80 39.82 -52.46
CA ALA A 244 -27.29 39.67 -53.83
C ALA A 244 -27.70 38.23 -54.15
N LYS A 245 -26.96 37.26 -53.61
CA LYS A 245 -27.21 35.83 -53.85
C LYS A 245 -26.76 35.01 -52.64
N ILE A 246 -27.48 33.92 -52.38
CA ILE A 246 -27.14 32.95 -51.36
C ILE A 246 -26.72 31.66 -52.05
N ASN A 247 -25.50 31.21 -51.78
CA ASN A 247 -24.94 29.99 -52.33
C ASN A 247 -25.09 28.81 -51.36
N SER A 248 -25.16 29.06 -50.05
CA SER A 248 -25.36 28.03 -49.03
C SER A 248 -25.94 28.64 -47.76
N ASP A 249 -26.82 27.88 -47.10
CA ASP A 249 -27.41 28.23 -45.80
C ASP A 249 -26.37 28.11 -44.66
N ALA A 250 -26.61 28.81 -43.55
CA ALA A 250 -25.81 28.70 -42.32
C ALA A 250 -26.34 27.58 -41.42
N TYR A 251 -25.44 26.93 -40.68
CA TYR A 251 -25.75 25.83 -39.77
C TYR A 251 -25.17 26.14 -38.40
N LEU A 252 -26.03 26.17 -37.38
CA LEU A 252 -25.69 26.46 -36.00
C LEU A 252 -26.03 25.25 -35.13
N LEU A 253 -25.04 24.69 -34.42
CA LEU A 253 -25.25 23.62 -33.45
C LEU A 253 -25.18 24.20 -32.04
N ASN A 254 -26.26 24.10 -31.27
CA ASN A 254 -26.35 24.61 -29.90
C ASN A 254 -25.88 26.08 -29.77
N GLY A 255 -26.21 26.91 -30.77
CA GLY A 255 -25.86 28.33 -30.85
C GLY A 255 -24.47 28.64 -31.42
N ARG A 256 -23.64 27.64 -31.73
CA ARG A 256 -22.34 27.81 -32.39
C ARG A 256 -22.45 27.60 -33.89
N VAL A 257 -21.95 28.53 -34.69
CA VAL A 257 -21.83 28.37 -36.15
C VAL A 257 -20.84 27.25 -36.48
N ILE A 258 -21.34 26.18 -37.09
CA ILE A 258 -20.53 25.06 -37.59
C ILE A 258 -20.28 25.17 -39.11
N LYS A 259 -21.15 25.88 -39.83
CA LYS A 259 -20.96 26.23 -41.24
C LYS A 259 -21.61 27.58 -41.52
N TYR A 260 -20.83 28.52 -42.06
CA TYR A 260 -21.32 29.85 -42.42
C TYR A 260 -22.17 29.80 -43.68
N ALA A 261 -23.18 30.68 -43.75
CA ALA A 261 -23.88 30.93 -45.00
C ALA A 261 -22.90 31.56 -45.99
N LEU A 262 -22.89 31.08 -47.23
CA LEU A 262 -22.06 31.65 -48.28
C LEU A 262 -22.90 32.59 -49.12
N VAL A 263 -22.51 33.86 -49.16
CA VAL A 263 -23.28 34.91 -49.84
C VAL A 263 -22.42 35.69 -50.83
N VAL A 264 -23.05 36.24 -51.85
CA VAL A 264 -22.47 37.22 -52.78
C VAL A 264 -23.07 38.56 -52.44
N LEU A 265 -22.23 39.59 -52.29
CA LEU A 265 -22.68 40.94 -51.93
C LEU A 265 -22.76 41.85 -53.16
N THR A 266 -23.61 42.87 -53.09
CA THR A 266 -23.65 43.93 -54.10
C THR A 266 -22.48 44.90 -53.92
N LYS A 267 -21.92 45.38 -55.03
CA LYS A 267 -21.00 46.51 -55.08
C LYS A 267 -21.41 47.42 -56.24
N LYS A 268 -21.25 48.74 -56.09
CA LYS A 268 -21.37 49.66 -57.23
C LYS A 268 -20.14 49.55 -58.14
N GLY A 269 -20.36 49.60 -59.44
CA GLY A 269 -19.27 49.76 -60.40
C GLY A 269 -18.61 51.12 -60.20
N GLU A 270 -17.27 51.18 -60.34
CA GLU A 270 -16.55 52.46 -60.47
C GLU A 270 -16.84 53.11 -61.83
#